data_AF-A0A6N2CWU8-F1
#
_entry.id   AF-A0A6N2CWU8-F1
#
_cell.length_a   1.000
_cell.length_b   1.000
_cell.length_c   1.000
_cell.angle_alpha   90.00
_cell.angle_beta   90.00
_cell.angle_gamma   90.00
#
_symmetry.space_group_name_H-M   'P 1'
#
loop_
_entity.id
_entity.type
_entity.pdbx_description
1 polymer ?
#
loop_
_entity_poly.entity_id
_entity_poly.type
_entity_poly.pdbx_seq_one_letter_code
_entity_poly.pdbx_strand_id
1 'polypeptide(L)' 'MKKGSTHHLSIPSLSNTGLLLVEGKVEFNDSKIQEMYHFALFKSTEGSEFIKIKALKDSRLLLFDGD' A
#
# COMPACT_ATOMS: atom_id res chain seq x y z
N MET A 1 -7.68 -8.24 0.31
CA MET A 1 -8.37 -7.34 1.26
C MET A 1 -9.85 -7.26 0.91
N LYS A 2 -10.72 -7.30 1.92
CA LYS A 2 -12.19 -7.19 1.74
C LYS A 2 -12.64 -5.73 1.79
N LYS A 3 -13.70 -5.37 1.05
CA LYS A 3 -14.28 -4.02 1.08
C LYS A 3 -14.53 -3.58 2.54
N GLY A 4 -14.12 -2.35 2.87
CA GLY A 4 -14.25 -1.75 4.20
C GLY A 4 -13.11 -2.08 5.17
N SER A 5 -12.25 -3.07 4.85
CA SER A 5 -11.09 -3.36 5.70
C SER A 5 -10.04 -2.24 5.64
N THR A 6 -9.39 -2.00 6.77
CA THR A 6 -8.22 -1.12 6.89
C THR A 6 -7.06 -1.94 7.42
N HIS A 7 -5.92 -1.87 6.76
CA HIS A 7 -4.68 -2.52 7.17
C HIS A 7 -3.60 -1.48 7.39
N HIS A 8 -2.74 -1.71 8.37
CA HIS A 8 -1.54 -0.92 8.61
C HIS A 8 -0.33 -1.79 8.28
N LEU A 9 0.47 -1.36 7.33
CA LEU A 9 1.72 -2.00 6.94
C LEU A 9 2.88 -1.19 7.54
N SER A 10 3.77 -1.84 8.27
CA SER A 10 5.02 -1.23 8.72
C SER A 10 6.11 -1.56 7.70
N ILE A 11 6.76 -0.54 7.16
CA ILE A 11 7.92 -0.68 6.28
C ILE A 11 9.19 -0.60 7.13
N PRO A 12 10.08 -1.60 7.06
CA PRO A 12 11.38 -1.54 7.71
C PRO A 12 12.19 -0.34 7.23
N SER A 13 12.85 0.36 8.16
CA SER A 13 13.84 1.38 7.81
C SER A 13 14.90 0.78 6.89
N LEU A 14 15.28 1.52 5.85
CA LEU A 14 16.31 1.20 4.83
C LEU A 14 15.83 0.37 3.63
N SER A 15 14.56 -0.05 3.59
CA SER A 15 13.99 -0.75 2.42
C SER A 15 13.08 0.15 1.59
N ASN A 16 13.22 0.12 0.26
CA ASN A 16 12.21 0.71 -0.61
C ASN A 16 11.10 -0.31 -0.80
N THR A 17 9.85 0.13 -0.63
CA THR A 17 8.69 -0.77 -0.76
C THR A 17 7.83 -0.37 -1.93
N GLY A 18 7.55 -1.33 -2.81
CA GLY A 18 6.58 -1.21 -3.88
C GLY A 18 5.24 -1.85 -3.50
N LEU A 19 4.14 -1.17 -3.82
CA LEU A 19 2.80 -1.73 -3.75
C LEU A 19 2.15 -1.68 -5.14
N LEU A 20 1.78 -2.84 -5.68
CA LEU A 20 1.00 -2.93 -6.92
C LEU A 20 -0.43 -3.36 -6.60
N LEU A 21 -1.40 -2.52 -6.93
CA LEU A 21 -2.81 -2.90 -6.91
C LEU A 21 -3.14 -3.66 -8.19
N VAL A 22 -3.28 -4.97 -8.12
CA VAL A 22 -3.59 -5.81 -9.30
C VAL A 22 -5.09 -5.92 -9.56
N GLU A 23 -5.92 -5.80 -8.53
CA GLU A 23 -7.38 -5.83 -8.63
C GLU A 23 -8.01 -4.94 -7.55
N GLY A 24 -9.12 -4.28 -7.88
CA GLY A 24 -9.96 -3.58 -6.90
C GLY A 24 -9.75 -2.06 -6.86
N LYS A 25 -9.95 -1.48 -5.68
CA LYS A 25 -9.89 -0.02 -5.44
C LYS A 25 -9.53 0.24 -3.99
N VAL A 26 -8.48 1.02 -3.75
CA VAL A 26 -7.96 1.29 -2.40
C VAL A 26 -7.66 2.77 -2.19
N GLU A 27 -7.53 3.16 -0.94
CA GLU A 27 -7.06 4.46 -0.48
C GLU A 27 -5.80 4.24 0.36
N PHE A 28 -4.72 4.96 0.06
CA PHE A 28 -3.47 4.92 0.81
C PHE A 28 -3.34 6.17 1.69
N ASN A 29 -3.00 6.02 2.97
CA ASN A 29 -2.70 7.12 3.90
C ASN A 29 -3.75 8.24 3.93
N ASP A 30 -5.03 7.87 3.89
CA ASP A 30 -6.16 8.82 3.85
C ASP A 30 -6.05 9.84 2.70
N SER A 31 -5.35 9.46 1.62
CA SER A 31 -5.02 10.32 0.49
C SER A 31 -5.72 9.86 -0.80
N LYS A 32 -5.07 10.01 -1.97
CA LYS A 32 -5.65 9.67 -3.27
C LYS A 32 -6.11 8.21 -3.32
N ILE A 33 -7.31 8.06 -3.87
CA ILE A 33 -7.88 6.78 -4.23
C ILE A 33 -7.15 6.25 -5.47
N GLN A 34 -6.70 5.00 -5.38
CA GLN A 34 -6.02 4.30 -6.47
C GLN A 34 -6.93 3.23 -7.05
N GLU A 35 -6.91 3.11 -8.38
CA GLU A 35 -7.62 2.10 -9.15
C GLU A 35 -6.65 1.01 -9.66
N MET A 36 -7.18 -0.04 -10.31
CA MET A 36 -6.37 -1.19 -10.72
C MET A 36 -5.17 -0.81 -11.59
N TYR A 37 -4.11 -1.63 -11.49
CA TYR A 37 -2.80 -1.45 -12.12
C TYR A 37 -2.04 -0.20 -11.70
N HIS A 38 -2.39 0.37 -10.55
CA HIS A 38 -1.62 1.43 -9.93
C HIS A 38 -0.43 0.85 -9.14
N PHE A 39 0.77 1.38 -9.40
CA PHE A 39 1.97 1.10 -8.65
C PHE A 39 2.34 2.31 -7.79
N ALA A 40 2.43 2.09 -6.48
CA ALA A 40 2.89 3.07 -5.51
C ALA A 40 4.27 2.67 -5.00
N LEU A 41 5.23 3.59 -5.06
CA LEU A 41 6.57 3.41 -4.52
C LEU A 41 6.72 4.24 -3.26
N PHE A 42 7.12 3.58 -2.18
CA PHE A 42 7.43 4.20 -0.90
C PHE A 42 8.93 4.13 -0.72
N LYS A 43 9.55 5.31 -0.67
CA LYS A 43 10.99 5.44 -0.51
C LYS A 43 11.31 5.34 0.98
N SER A 44 12.34 4.57 1.33
CA SER A 44 12.81 4.57 2.71
C SER A 44 13.15 6.00 3.16
N THR A 45 12.66 6.37 4.33
CA THR A 45 13.09 7.56 5.08
C THR A 45 13.88 7.12 6.32
N GLU A 46 14.48 8.07 7.06
CA GLU A 46 15.08 7.76 8.36
C GLU A 46 13.95 7.43 9.36
N GLY A 47 13.70 6.14 9.55
CA GLY A 47 12.66 5.63 10.44
C GLY A 47 11.74 4.61 9.77
N SER A 48 10.90 3.95 10.56
CA SER A 48 9.86 3.04 10.07
C SER A 48 8.64 3.84 9.61
N GLU A 49 8.21 3.67 8.37
CA GLU A 49 6.97 4.27 7.87
C GLU A 49 5.77 3.33 8.08
N PHE A 50 4.62 3.93 8.35
CA PHE A 50 3.34 3.21 8.44
C PHE A 50 2.47 3.60 7.25
N ILE A 51 2.15 2.61 6.40
CA ILE A 51 1.17 2.79 5.33
C ILE A 51 -0.18 2.26 5.81
N LYS A 52 -1.17 3.14 5.82
CA LYS A 52 -2.57 2.78 5.99
C LYS A 52 -3.18 2.48 4.63
N ILE A 53 -3.74 1.29 4.46
CA ILE A 53 -4.41 0.85 3.23
C ILE A 53 -5.86 0.54 3.55
N LYS A 54 -6.79 1.28 2.93
CA LYS A 54 -8.23 1.05 3.06
C LYS A 54 -8.80 0.50 1.76
N ALA A 55 -9.49 -0.64 1.83
CA ALA A 55 -10.11 -1.25 0.66
C ALA A 55 -11.50 -0.65 0.41
N LEU A 56 -11.69 0.08 -0.69
CA LEU A 56 -12.99 0.64 -1.10
C LEU A 56 -13.81 -0.38 -1.92
N LYS A 57 -13.14 -1.38 -2.50
CA LYS A 57 -13.70 -2.62 -3.07
C LYS A 57 -12.88 -3.82 -2.60
N ASP A 58 -13.39 -5.03 -2.79
CA ASP A 58 -12.54 -6.23 -2.67
C ASP A 58 -11.32 -6.06 -3.59
N SER A 59 -10.13 -6.19 -3.00
CA SER A 59 -8.88 -5.77 -3.63
C SER A 59 -7.76 -6.77 -3.37
N ARG A 60 -6.85 -6.89 -4.33
CA ARG A 60 -5.61 -7.67 -4.22
C ARG A 60 -4.42 -6.76 -4.49
N LEU A 61 -3.44 -6.81 -3.58
CA LEU A 61 -2.20 -6.07 -3.72
C LEU A 61 -1.02 -7.03 -3.68
N LEU A 62 0.01 -6.70 -4.43
CA LEU A 62 1.33 -7.29 -4.31
C LEU A 62 2.23 -6.31 -3.56
N LEU A 63 2.96 -6.84 -2.59
CA LEU A 63 3.99 -6.14 -1.85
C LEU A 63 5.35 -6.57 -2.40
N PHE A 64 6.15 -5.61 -2.81
CA PHE A 64 7.53 -5.79 -3.22
C PHE A 64 8.41 -5.14 -2.16
N ASP A 65 9.18 -5.96 -1.47
CA ASP A 65 10.20 -5.50 -0.53
C ASP A 65 11.55 -5.49 -1.24
N GLY A 66 12.35 -4.46 -0.99
CA GLY A 66 13.66 -4.26 -1.57
C GLY A 66 14.72 -4.30 -0.49
N ASP A 67 15.54 -5.34 -0.50
CA ASP A 67 16.83 -5.40 0.22
C ASP A 67 17.87 -4.46 -0.42
#